data_AF-A0A369UX95-F1
#
_entry.id   AF-A0A369UX95-F1
#
_cell.length_a   1.000
_cell.length_b   1.000
_cell.length_c   1.000
_cell.angle_alpha   90.00
_cell.angle_beta   90.00
_cell.angle_gamma   90.00
#
_symmetry.space_group_name_H-M   'P 1'
#
loop_
_entity.id
_entity.type
_entity.pdbx_description
1 polymer ?
#
loop_
_entity_poly.entity_id
_entity_poly.type
_entity_poly.pdbx_seq_one_letter_code
_entity_poly.pdbx_strand_id
1 'polypeptide(L)'
;MSWAWEYAFGAEAAARTAPPVFLTAVERKAAELVRAAEAQYLHGRAYGRDDPKGGDITVPGGMFTYQIVVRHERVYVVQITYLGF
;
A
#
# COMPACT_ATOMS: atom_id res chain seq x y z
N MET A 1 5.17 -2.40 17.01
CA MET A 1 3.87 -1.90 16.50
C MET A 1 3.27 -2.90 15.54
N SER A 2 1.95 -2.83 15.30
CA SER A 2 1.18 -3.75 14.44
C SER A 2 0.94 -3.24 13.01
N TRP A 3 1.39 -2.03 12.69
CA TRP A 3 1.22 -1.45 11.35
C TRP A 3 2.00 -2.25 10.30
N ALA A 4 1.33 -2.62 9.21
CA ALA A 4 1.91 -3.39 8.11
C ALA A 4 1.25 -3.05 6.77
N TRP A 5 1.81 -3.57 5.69
CA TRP A 5 1.18 -3.51 4.36
C TRP A 5 1.01 -4.91 3.77
N GLU A 6 0.00 -5.06 2.91
CA GLU A 6 -0.34 -6.31 2.24
C GLU A 6 -0.76 -6.03 0.79
N TYR A 7 -0.53 -6.97 -0.12
CA TYR A 7 -1.21 -6.97 -1.41
C TYR A 7 -2.64 -7.50 -1.22
N ALA A 8 -3.64 -6.78 -1.70
CA ALA A 8 -4.98 -7.34 -1.85
C ALA A 8 -4.97 -8.37 -2.99
N PHE A 9 -5.91 -9.32 -2.98
CA PHE A 9 -5.93 -10.48 -3.89
C PHE A 9 -5.67 -10.14 -5.36
N GLY A 10 -6.27 -9.07 -5.89
CA GLY A 10 -6.04 -8.63 -7.27
C GLY A 10 -4.60 -8.16 -7.54
N ALA A 11 -4.03 -7.36 -6.65
CA ALA A 11 -2.65 -6.91 -6.74
C ALA A 11 -1.65 -8.06 -6.52
N GLU A 12 -1.96 -9.00 -5.63
CA GLU A 12 -1.11 -10.15 -5.34
C GLU A 12 -0.94 -11.04 -6.57
N ALA A 13 -2.03 -11.28 -7.32
CA ALA A 13 -2.00 -12.03 -8.56
C ALA A 13 -1.13 -11.35 -9.63
N ALA A 14 -1.27 -10.02 -9.80
CA ALA A 14 -0.43 -9.27 -10.72
C ALA A 14 1.04 -9.27 -10.27
N ALA A 15 1.30 -9.15 -8.97
CA ALA A 15 2.65 -9.09 -8.42
C ALA A 15 3.47 -10.33 -8.76
N ARG A 16 2.85 -11.52 -8.79
CA ARG A 16 3.53 -12.77 -9.18
C ARG A 16 4.12 -12.77 -10.60
N THR A 17 3.65 -11.90 -11.48
CA THR A 17 4.09 -11.82 -12.89
C THR A 17 4.90 -10.57 -13.23
N ALA A 18 4.96 -9.61 -12.30
CA ALA A 18 5.60 -8.33 -12.55
C ALA A 18 7.13 -8.40 -12.32
N PRO A 19 7.92 -7.54 -12.99
CA PRO A 19 9.37 -7.55 -12.81
C PRO A 19 9.81 -7.20 -11.38
N PRO A 20 10.81 -7.90 -10.81
CA PRO A 20 11.25 -7.67 -9.42
C PRO A 20 11.65 -6.23 -9.11
N VAL A 21 12.28 -5.53 -10.06
CA VAL A 21 12.69 -4.13 -9.90
C VAL A 21 11.50 -3.20 -9.68
N PHE A 22 10.38 -3.44 -10.37
CA PHE A 22 9.14 -2.70 -10.20
C PHE A 22 8.52 -3.01 -8.83
N LEU A 23 8.47 -4.30 -8.46
CA LEU A 23 7.94 -4.72 -7.16
C LEU A 23 8.71 -4.11 -6.00
N THR A 24 10.05 -4.09 -6.05
CA THR A 24 10.87 -3.44 -5.03
C THR A 24 10.51 -1.95 -4.87
N ALA A 25 10.18 -1.26 -5.96
CA ALA A 25 9.76 0.13 -5.90
C ALA A 25 8.38 0.30 -5.24
N VAL A 26 7.43 -0.59 -5.55
CA VAL A 26 6.10 -0.64 -4.91
C VAL A 26 6.23 -0.93 -3.42
N GLU A 27 6.96 -1.98 -3.04
CA GLU A 27 7.15 -2.41 -1.66
C GLU A 27 7.80 -1.33 -0.80
N ARG A 28 8.82 -0.65 -1.34
CA ARG A 28 9.45 0.48 -0.67
C ARG A 28 8.46 1.60 -0.39
N LYS A 29 7.63 1.96 -1.38
CA LYS A 29 6.60 3.00 -1.20
C LYS A 29 5.48 2.57 -0.26
N ALA A 30 5.08 1.29 -0.28
CA ALA A 30 4.13 0.75 0.69
C ALA A 30 4.68 0.84 2.13
N ALA A 31 5.96 0.51 2.34
CA ALA A 31 6.61 0.66 3.64
C ALA A 31 6.71 2.13 4.10
N GLU A 32 6.92 3.08 3.18
CA GLU A 32 6.84 4.52 3.49
C GLU A 32 5.43 4.94 3.94
N LEU A 33 4.39 4.46 3.25
CA LEU A 33 2.99 4.72 3.62
C LEU A 33 2.66 4.17 5.01
N VAL A 34 3.15 2.96 5.35
CA VAL A 34 2.96 2.35 6.68
C VAL A 34 3.54 3.26 7.77
N ARG A 35 4.77 3.75 7.60
CA ARG A 35 5.40 4.65 8.58
C ARG A 35 4.64 5.97 8.72
N ALA A 36 4.14 6.52 7.60
CA ALA A 36 3.34 7.75 7.64
C ALA A 36 2.00 7.53 8.35
N ALA A 37 1.30 6.43 8.04
CA ALA A 37 0.02 6.08 8.67
C ALA A 37 0.18 5.80 10.17
N GLU A 38 1.23 5.09 10.56
CA GLU A 38 1.57 4.83 11.96
C GLU A 38 1.80 6.13 12.75
N ALA A 39 2.55 7.08 12.20
CA ALA A 39 2.80 8.37 12.84
C ALA A 39 1.53 9.23 12.95
N GLN A 40 0.63 9.11 11.98
CA GLN A 40 -0.62 9.89 11.93
C GLN A 40 -1.74 9.28 12.80
N TYR A 41 -1.82 7.95 12.87
CA TYR A 41 -2.90 7.21 13.50
C TYR A 41 -2.38 6.34 14.67
N LEU A 42 -1.84 7.01 15.70
CA LEU A 42 -1.19 6.40 16.87
C LEU A 42 -2.05 5.35 17.61
N HIS A 43 -3.38 5.48 17.54
CA HIS A 43 -4.35 4.54 18.11
C HIS A 43 -5.29 3.98 17.04
N GLY A 44 -4.73 3.36 16.00
CA GLY A 44 -5.48 2.91 14.83
C GLY A 44 -6.71 2.05 15.17
N ARG A 45 -6.58 1.12 16.13
CA ARG A 45 -7.70 0.27 16.57
C ARG A 45 -8.87 1.02 17.22
N ALA A 46 -8.61 2.17 17.83
CA ALA A 46 -9.64 3.03 18.44
C ALA A 46 -10.15 4.11 17.46
N TYR A 47 -9.73 4.07 16.20
CA TYR A 47 -10.11 5.05 15.20
C TYR A 47 -11.59 4.92 14.84
N GLY A 48 -12.38 5.94 15.20
CA GLY A 48 -13.84 5.95 15.07
C GLY A 48 -14.40 6.67 13.85
N ARG A 49 -13.55 7.15 12.94
CA ARG A 49 -13.97 7.83 11.71
C ARG A 49 -13.95 6.88 10.51
N ASP A 50 -14.41 7.37 9.37
CA ASP A 50 -14.21 6.69 8.09
C ASP A 50 -12.73 6.58 7.77
N ASP A 51 -12.34 5.48 7.14
CA ASP A 51 -10.97 5.30 6.68
C ASP A 51 -10.61 6.41 5.68
N PRO A 52 -9.35 6.89 5.69
CA PRO A 52 -8.95 7.95 4.78
C PRO A 52 -9.04 7.44 3.34
N LYS A 53 -9.30 8.37 2.42
CA LYS A 53 -9.32 8.04 1.00
C LYS A 53 -7.95 7.46 0.60
N GLY A 54 -7.99 6.32 -0.08
CA GLY A 54 -6.82 5.75 -0.74
C GLY A 54 -6.28 6.67 -1.84
N GLY A 55 -5.28 6.20 -2.57
CA GLY A 55 -4.69 6.99 -3.64
C GLY A 55 -3.87 6.17 -4.62
N ASP A 56 -3.34 6.89 -5.60
CA ASP A 56 -2.46 6.37 -6.64
C ASP A 56 -1.05 6.92 -6.46
N ILE A 57 -0.05 6.05 -6.58
CA ILE A 57 1.36 6.43 -6.47
C ILE A 57 2.10 5.92 -7.70
N THR A 58 2.77 6.85 -8.40
CA THR A 58 3.71 6.53 -9.47
C THR A 58 5.03 6.07 -8.88
N VAL A 59 5.59 5.00 -9.44
CA VAL A 59 6.91 4.46 -9.13
C VAL A 59 7.66 4.18 -10.44
N PRO A 60 8.99 4.06 -10.45
CA PRO A 60 9.71 3.63 -11.66
C PRO A 60 9.11 2.34 -12.23
N GLY A 61 8.84 2.30 -13.53
CA GLY A 61 8.19 1.16 -14.19
C GLY A 61 6.67 1.15 -14.18
N GLY A 62 5.98 2.05 -13.48
CA GLY A 62 4.50 2.10 -13.48
C GLY A 62 3.85 2.81 -12.28
N MET A 63 2.77 2.25 -11.76
CA MET A 63 2.04 2.82 -10.62
C MET A 63 1.32 1.75 -9.79
N PHE A 64 0.89 2.12 -8.59
CA PHE A 64 0.00 1.29 -7.78
C PHE A 64 -1.07 2.14 -7.07
N THR A 65 -2.21 1.52 -6.82
CA THR A 65 -3.31 2.09 -6.05
C THR A 65 -3.31 1.45 -4.66
N TYR A 66 -3.56 2.23 -3.62
CA TYR A 66 -3.58 1.76 -2.24
C TYR A 66 -4.81 2.23 -1.47
N GLN A 67 -5.13 1.52 -0.40
CA GLN A 67 -6.13 1.88 0.60
C GLN A 67 -5.52 1.72 2.00
N ILE A 68 -5.82 2.65 2.91
CA ILE A 68 -5.45 2.53 4.31
C ILE A 68 -6.69 2.11 5.08
N VAL A 69 -6.57 1.05 5.88
CA VAL A 69 -7.62 0.63 6.81
C VAL A 69 -7.07 0.81 8.22
N VAL A 70 -7.42 1.94 8.84
CA VAL A 70 -6.79 2.43 10.07
C VAL A 70 -7.12 1.53 11.25
N ARG A 71 -8.36 1.04 11.32
CA ARG A 71 -8.80 0.07 12.35
C ARG A 71 -8.06 -1.26 12.26
N HIS A 72 -7.61 -1.61 11.06
CA HIS A 72 -6.76 -2.76 10.84
C HIS A 72 -5.29 -2.38 11.03
N GLU A 73 -4.89 -1.12 11.10
CA GLU A 73 -3.48 -0.74 11.10
C GLU A 73 -2.77 -1.34 9.86
N ARG A 74 -3.46 -1.35 8.71
CA ARG A 74 -2.97 -1.95 7.47
C ARG A 74 -3.04 -0.98 6.29
N VAL A 75 -2.04 -1.04 5.43
CA VAL A 75 -2.04 -0.44 4.09
C VAL A 75 -2.20 -1.56 3.07
N TYR A 76 -3.27 -1.53 2.28
CA TYR A 76 -3.49 -2.48 1.21
C TYR A 76 -3.06 -1.90 -0.13
N VAL A 77 -2.15 -2.57 -0.83
CA VAL A 77 -1.93 -2.33 -2.26
C VAL A 77 -3.02 -3.08 -3.00
N VAL A 78 -3.96 -2.36 -3.62
CA VAL A 78 -5.18 -2.94 -4.20
C VAL A 78 -5.06 -3.19 -5.71
N GLN A 79 -4.18 -2.45 -6.38
CA GLN A 79 -3.84 -2.65 -7.78
C GLN A 79 -2.38 -2.27 -8.02
N ILE A 80 -1.71 -2.99 -8.91
CA ILE A 80 -0.44 -2.58 -9.51
C ILE A 80 -0.60 -2.53 -11.03
N THR A 81 0.08 -1.59 -11.67
CA THR A 81 0.07 -1.42 -13.12
C THR A 81 1.50 -1.22 -13.59
N TYR A 82 2.05 -2.26 -14.23
CA TYR A 82 3.40 -2.23 -14.80
C TYR A 82 3.34 -1.77 -16.25
N LEU A 83 4.16 -0.77 -16.60
CA LEU A 83 4.20 -0.12 -17.92
C LEU A 83 5.58 -0.21 -18.60
N GLY A 84 6.63 -0.56 -17.85
CA GLY A 84 7.93 -0.93 -18.42
C GLY A 84 8.87 0.20 -18.85
N PHE A 85 8.62 1.44 -18.43
CA PHE A 85 9.46 2.61 -18.69
C PHE A 85 10.13 3.17 -17.44
#